data_AF-A0A7V0YCV1-F1
#
_entry.id   AF-A0A7V0YCV1-F1
#
_cell.length_a   1.000
_cell.length_b   1.000
_cell.length_c   1.000
_cell.angle_alpha   90.00
_cell.angle_beta   90.00
_cell.angle_gamma   90.00
#
_symmetry.space_group_name_H-M   'P 1'
#
loop_
_entity.id
_entity.type
_entity.pdbx_description
1 polymer ?
#
loop_
_entity_poly.entity_id
_entity_poly.type
_entity_poly.pdbx_seq_one_letter_code
_entity_poly.pdbx_strand_id
1 'polypeptide(L)'
;DNGILAQQHPETGMVAYFLPLEPGAQKRWGTPTHDFWCCHGTLVQAHTIYEESVFYEAEDGLVVTQFIPSRLSWQHEGVPVSVTLAIDPQTGATHRPDRLAVDVTVDCARPVEFVLRVRLPWWLAGPATVSVNGEKQPVAQGPSSFWSIRRLWSGDRVRVELPKALTTCPLPDRPDMVAFLDGPVVLAGLCDEERSLLADPASPQSVLVPDNEREWTFWQPGYRAVGQRRGLRFLPLYEIRDERYTVYFPVKAPRGG
;
A
#
# COMPACT_ATOMS: atom_id res chain seq x y z
N ASP A 1 0.76 5.11 -2.40
CA ASP A 1 1.63 5.78 -3.37
C ASP A 1 3.03 5.20 -3.23
N ASN A 2 3.49 4.40 -4.19
CA ASN A 2 4.79 3.69 -4.08
C ASN A 2 5.98 4.56 -4.47
N GLY A 3 5.77 5.55 -5.34
CA GLY A 3 6.86 6.33 -5.92
C GLY A 3 7.50 7.27 -4.91
N ILE A 4 6.68 7.94 -4.10
CA ILE A 4 7.13 8.99 -3.18
C ILE A 4 7.90 8.38 -2.00
N LEU A 5 7.37 7.32 -1.37
CA LEU A 5 8.06 6.61 -0.28
C LEU A 5 9.37 5.95 -0.74
N ALA A 6 9.42 5.45 -1.98
CA ALA A 6 10.62 4.82 -2.52
C ALA A 6 11.75 5.80 -2.88
N GLN A 7 11.48 7.10 -2.85
CA GLN A 7 12.42 8.14 -3.26
C GLN A 7 13.08 8.87 -2.08
N GLN A 8 12.81 8.47 -0.83
CA GLN A 8 13.53 8.94 0.35
C GLN A 8 14.31 7.79 1.00
N HIS A 9 15.60 8.02 1.27
CA HIS A 9 16.41 7.07 2.03
C HIS A 9 15.96 7.09 3.49
N PRO A 10 15.51 5.95 4.05
CA PRO A 10 14.84 5.91 5.35
C PRO A 10 15.75 6.30 6.53
N GLU A 11 17.08 6.19 6.38
CA GLU A 11 18.03 6.47 7.47
C GLU A 11 18.67 7.86 7.37
N THR A 12 18.82 8.39 6.16
CA THR A 12 19.58 9.63 5.92
C THR A 12 18.68 10.78 5.49
N GLY A 13 17.41 10.49 5.16
CA GLY A 13 16.45 11.45 4.63
C GLY A 13 16.78 11.93 3.21
N MET A 14 17.86 11.42 2.59
CA MET A 14 18.32 11.85 1.27
C MET A 14 17.38 11.37 0.18
N VAL A 15 17.15 12.22 -0.81
CA VAL A 15 16.17 11.98 -1.87
C VAL A 15 16.86 11.44 -3.12
N ALA A 16 16.24 10.46 -3.78
CA ALA A 16 16.64 10.01 -5.11
C ALA A 16 15.93 10.84 -6.18
N TYR A 17 16.69 11.33 -7.17
CA TYR A 17 16.12 12.18 -8.25
C TYR A 17 15.33 11.38 -9.28
N PHE A 18 15.85 10.21 -9.65
CA PHE A 18 15.18 9.25 -10.53
C PHE A 18 14.91 7.97 -9.75
N LEU A 19 13.75 7.36 -10.02
CA LEU A 19 13.45 5.98 -9.64
C LEU A 19 13.65 5.11 -10.89
N PRO A 20 14.87 4.62 -11.15
CA PRO A 20 15.16 3.93 -12.40
C PRO A 20 14.42 2.60 -12.46
N LEU A 21 13.65 2.39 -13.54
CA LEU A 21 12.87 1.18 -13.77
C LEU A 21 13.57 0.22 -14.75
N GLU A 22 14.74 0.60 -15.26
CA GLU A 22 15.55 -0.25 -16.13
C GLU A 22 16.08 -1.48 -15.36
N PRO A 23 16.28 -2.63 -16.03
CA PRO A 23 16.76 -3.82 -15.36
C PRO A 23 18.16 -3.63 -14.73
N GLY A 24 18.34 -4.11 -13.51
CA GLY A 24 19.62 -4.04 -12.80
C GLY A 24 20.01 -2.65 -12.29
N ALA A 25 19.04 -1.72 -12.28
CA ALA A 25 19.26 -0.35 -11.85
C ALA A 25 19.54 -0.25 -10.35
N GLN A 26 20.08 0.88 -9.95
CA GLN A 26 20.35 1.23 -8.56
C GLN A 26 19.87 2.65 -8.30
N LYS A 27 19.23 2.89 -7.16
CA LYS A 27 18.86 4.25 -6.75
C LYS A 27 20.13 5.07 -6.52
N ARG A 28 20.11 6.34 -6.92
CA ARG A 28 21.17 7.30 -6.61
C ARG A 28 20.62 8.35 -5.67
N TRP A 29 21.15 8.38 -4.46
CA TRP A 29 20.77 9.32 -3.42
C TRP A 29 21.55 10.62 -3.56
N GLY A 30 20.88 11.76 -3.37
CA GLY A 30 21.56 13.05 -3.24
C GLY A 30 22.38 13.16 -1.96
N THR A 31 23.17 14.22 -1.87
CA THR A 31 23.96 14.59 -0.69
C THR A 31 23.33 15.78 0.06
N PRO A 32 23.61 15.95 1.36
CA PRO A 32 22.98 17.01 2.16
C PRO A 32 23.25 18.45 1.69
N THR A 33 24.35 18.70 0.97
CA THR A 33 24.86 20.05 0.71
C THR A 33 25.28 20.33 -0.73
N HIS A 34 25.23 19.34 -1.64
CA HIS A 34 25.73 19.51 -3.00
C HIS A 34 24.71 19.14 -4.09
N ASP A 35 23.58 18.51 -3.74
CA ASP A 35 22.58 18.04 -4.71
C ASP A 35 21.22 18.75 -4.53
N PHE A 36 21.07 19.91 -5.15
CA PHE A 36 19.86 20.74 -5.11
C PHE A 36 19.02 20.59 -6.38
N TRP A 37 18.53 19.38 -6.63
CA TRP A 37 17.75 19.10 -7.82
C TRP A 37 16.28 19.53 -7.68
N CYS A 38 15.59 19.78 -8.79
CA CYS A 38 14.19 20.23 -8.75
C CYS A 38 13.23 19.24 -8.06
N CYS A 39 13.47 17.92 -8.14
CA CYS A 39 12.71 16.91 -7.40
C CYS A 39 12.96 16.96 -5.89
N HIS A 40 14.08 17.51 -5.43
CA HIS A 40 14.38 17.64 -3.99
C HIS A 40 13.33 18.53 -3.31
N GLY A 41 12.97 19.65 -3.93
CA GLY A 41 11.90 20.52 -3.44
C GLY A 41 10.53 19.84 -3.44
N THR A 42 10.15 19.19 -4.54
CA THR A 42 8.84 18.52 -4.68
C THR A 42 8.69 17.29 -3.79
N LEU A 43 9.75 16.50 -3.57
CA LEU A 43 9.70 15.32 -2.70
C LEU A 43 9.69 15.69 -1.22
N VAL A 44 10.43 16.73 -0.81
CA VAL A 44 10.32 17.28 0.55
C VAL A 44 8.90 17.80 0.80
N GLN A 45 8.31 18.53 -0.16
CA GLN A 45 6.92 18.99 -0.09
C GLN A 45 5.91 17.83 -0.09
N ALA A 46 6.15 16.79 -0.90
CA ALA A 46 5.28 15.62 -0.96
C ALA A 46 5.25 14.85 0.37
N HIS A 47 6.36 14.81 1.10
CA HIS A 47 6.41 14.19 2.44
C HIS A 47 5.69 15.03 3.50
N THR A 48 5.59 16.35 3.33
CA THR A 48 4.87 17.25 4.26
C THR A 48 3.35 17.25 4.08
N ILE A 49 2.81 16.81 2.93
CA ILE A 49 1.36 16.85 2.64
C ILE A 49 0.64 15.52 2.90
N TYR A 50 1.32 14.48 3.40
CA TYR A 50 0.69 13.17 3.63
C TYR A 50 -0.49 13.26 4.60
N GLU A 51 -0.37 14.08 5.63
CA GLU A 51 -1.42 14.37 6.61
C GLU A 51 -2.67 14.97 5.97
N GLU A 52 -2.52 15.86 4.99
CA GLU A 52 -3.61 16.52 4.27
C GLU A 52 -4.38 15.57 3.34
N SER A 53 -3.80 14.41 3.04
CA SER A 53 -4.38 13.45 2.09
C SER A 53 -5.17 12.32 2.76
N VAL A 54 -5.18 12.22 4.10
CA VAL A 54 -5.84 11.12 4.81
C VAL A 54 -7.34 11.34 4.91
N PHE A 55 -7.74 12.55 5.31
CA PHE A 55 -9.12 12.91 5.57
C PHE A 55 -9.51 14.11 4.72
N TYR A 56 -10.68 14.04 4.08
CA TYR A 56 -11.31 15.17 3.42
C TYR A 56 -12.67 15.45 4.05
N GLU A 57 -12.95 16.71 4.32
CA GLU A 57 -14.28 17.17 4.71
C GLU A 57 -15.17 17.26 3.46
N ALA A 58 -16.38 16.74 3.57
CA ALA A 58 -17.45 16.87 2.59
C ALA A 58 -18.63 17.61 3.24
N GLU A 59 -19.56 18.12 2.44
CA GLU A 59 -20.72 18.90 2.91
C GLU A 59 -21.52 18.16 4.00
N ASP A 60 -21.62 16.83 3.92
CA ASP A 60 -22.42 16.00 4.81
C ASP A 60 -21.59 15.06 5.70
N GLY A 61 -20.28 15.28 5.80
CA GLY A 61 -19.44 14.51 6.71
C GLY A 61 -17.97 14.38 6.32
N LEU A 62 -17.40 13.20 6.53
CA LEU A 62 -15.96 12.96 6.45
C LEU A 62 -15.63 11.83 5.48
N VAL A 63 -14.54 11.98 4.72
CA VAL A 63 -14.03 10.99 3.77
C VAL A 63 -12.63 10.55 4.15
N VAL A 64 -12.43 9.25 4.32
CA VAL A 64 -11.13 8.59 4.53
C VAL A 64 -10.60 8.08 3.18
N THR A 65 -9.51 8.69 2.70
CA THR A 65 -8.95 8.44 1.35
C THR A 65 -7.64 7.67 1.34
N GLN A 66 -6.89 7.71 2.44
CA GLN A 66 -5.63 6.99 2.63
C GLN A 66 -5.65 6.25 3.97
N PHE A 67 -4.95 5.11 4.03
CA PHE A 67 -4.90 4.26 5.23
C PHE A 67 -3.56 4.45 5.95
N ILE A 68 -3.34 5.67 6.45
CA ILE A 68 -2.12 6.07 7.16
C ILE A 68 -2.50 6.36 8.61
N PRO A 69 -1.85 5.73 9.61
CA PRO A 69 -2.12 6.00 11.03
C PRO A 69 -2.07 7.49 11.32
N SER A 70 -3.15 8.04 11.87
CA SER A 70 -3.33 9.48 11.99
C SER A 70 -4.46 9.84 12.94
N ARG A 71 -4.50 11.10 13.36
CA ARG A 71 -5.59 11.66 14.16
C ARG A 71 -6.03 13.00 13.58
N LEU A 72 -7.34 13.14 13.33
CA LEU A 72 -7.99 14.37 12.92
C LEU A 72 -8.73 14.98 14.11
N SER A 73 -8.58 16.29 14.30
CA SER A 73 -9.46 17.10 15.15
C SER A 73 -10.33 17.96 14.24
N TRP A 74 -11.64 17.77 14.32
CA TRP A 74 -12.62 18.35 13.40
C TRP A 74 -13.80 18.96 14.17
N GLN A 75 -14.50 19.90 13.56
CA GLN A 75 -15.70 20.53 14.11
C GLN A 75 -16.85 20.31 13.13
N HIS A 76 -17.88 19.59 13.53
CA HIS A 76 -19.06 19.36 12.70
C HIS A 76 -20.30 19.90 13.39
N GLU A 77 -21.00 20.85 12.77
CA GLU A 77 -22.17 21.53 13.36
C GLU A 77 -21.93 22.08 14.78
N GLY A 78 -20.73 22.61 15.01
CA GLY A 78 -20.31 23.14 16.32
C GLY A 78 -20.02 22.05 17.37
N VAL A 79 -19.91 20.78 16.96
CA VAL A 79 -19.52 19.65 17.81
C VAL A 79 -18.05 19.29 17.53
N PRO A 80 -17.18 19.33 18.56
CA PRO A 80 -15.84 18.78 18.45
C PRO A 80 -15.88 17.26 18.21
N VAL A 81 -15.21 16.82 17.14
CA VAL A 81 -15.06 15.42 16.75
C VAL A 81 -13.56 15.09 16.63
N SER A 82 -13.14 13.96 17.20
CA SER A 82 -11.79 13.40 17.06
C SER A 82 -11.90 12.08 16.31
N VAL A 83 -11.23 11.97 15.16
CA VAL A 83 -11.16 10.73 14.38
C VAL A 83 -9.75 10.18 14.44
N THR A 84 -9.60 8.93 14.88
CA THR A 84 -8.31 8.23 14.96
C THR A 84 -8.30 7.06 14.00
N LEU A 85 -7.33 7.00 13.10
CA LEU A 85 -7.09 5.86 12.21
C LEU A 85 -5.87 5.09 12.71
N ALA A 86 -6.04 3.79 12.93
CA ALA A 86 -4.96 2.86 13.28
C ALA A 86 -4.95 1.67 12.31
N ILE A 87 -3.75 1.14 12.03
CA ILE A 87 -3.60 -0.11 11.28
C ILE A 87 -3.45 -1.25 12.28
N ASP A 88 -4.26 -2.30 12.13
CA ASP A 88 -4.11 -3.54 12.87
C ASP A 88 -3.06 -4.40 12.13
N PRO A 89 -1.87 -4.65 12.73
CA PRO A 89 -0.85 -5.49 12.11
C PRO A 89 -1.23 -6.97 12.07
N GLN A 90 -2.34 -7.37 12.72
CA GLN A 90 -2.86 -8.73 12.72
C GLN A 90 -1.83 -9.78 13.18
N THR A 91 -1.00 -9.45 14.17
CA THR A 91 0.09 -10.32 14.68
C THR A 91 -0.41 -11.63 15.28
N GLY A 92 -1.69 -11.71 15.65
CA GLY A 92 -2.34 -12.93 16.13
C GLY A 92 -2.69 -13.95 15.04
N ALA A 93 -2.61 -13.61 13.75
CA ALA A 93 -2.90 -14.56 12.67
C ALA A 93 -1.80 -15.63 12.55
N THR A 94 -2.13 -16.81 12.02
CA THR A 94 -1.16 -17.89 11.81
C THR A 94 -0.24 -17.63 10.62
N HIS A 95 -0.79 -17.05 9.55
CA HIS A 95 -0.11 -16.75 8.30
C HIS A 95 -0.20 -15.26 7.99
N ARG A 96 0.68 -14.78 7.10
CA ARG A 96 0.74 -13.39 6.66
C ARG A 96 -0.65 -12.94 6.20
N PRO A 97 -1.13 -11.78 6.66
CA PRO A 97 -2.45 -11.28 6.31
C PRO A 97 -2.63 -11.13 4.79
N ASP A 98 -3.75 -11.68 4.31
CA ASP A 98 -4.30 -11.51 2.97
C ASP A 98 -5.17 -10.25 2.86
N ARG A 99 -5.10 -9.35 3.85
CA ARG A 99 -5.90 -8.14 3.93
C ARG A 99 -5.15 -7.04 4.68
N LEU A 100 -5.54 -5.80 4.42
CA LEU A 100 -5.23 -4.65 5.27
C LEU A 100 -6.39 -4.44 6.25
N ALA A 101 -6.13 -4.49 7.55
CA ALA A 101 -7.11 -4.17 8.57
C ALA A 101 -6.86 -2.77 9.15
N VAL A 102 -7.92 -1.96 9.16
CA VAL A 102 -7.91 -0.57 9.61
C VAL A 102 -9.00 -0.37 10.64
N ASP A 103 -8.65 0.28 11.74
CA ASP A 103 -9.60 0.72 12.76
C ASP A 103 -9.73 2.25 12.70
N VAL A 104 -10.95 2.74 12.50
CA VAL A 104 -11.31 4.16 12.54
C VAL A 104 -12.20 4.39 13.75
N THR A 105 -11.70 5.09 14.75
CA THR A 105 -12.44 5.47 15.96
C THR A 105 -12.96 6.90 15.81
N VAL A 106 -14.25 7.11 16.09
CA VAL A 106 -14.93 8.40 15.98
C VAL A 106 -15.45 8.83 17.35
N ASP A 107 -14.71 9.72 18.01
CA ASP A 107 -15.06 10.28 19.31
C ASP A 107 -15.71 11.65 19.16
N CYS A 108 -16.88 11.85 19.74
CA CYS A 108 -17.63 13.11 19.65
C CYS A 108 -17.91 13.66 21.05
N ALA A 109 -17.78 14.97 21.24
CA ALA A 109 -18.08 15.61 22.54
C ALA A 109 -19.54 15.45 22.96
N ARG A 110 -20.44 15.34 21.97
CA ARG A 110 -21.85 14.97 22.11
C ARG A 110 -22.28 14.22 20.83
N PRO A 111 -23.34 13.39 20.87
CA PRO A 111 -23.81 12.68 19.69
C PRO A 111 -24.07 13.63 18.51
N VAL A 112 -23.50 13.32 17.35
CA VAL A 112 -23.65 14.13 16.13
C VAL A 112 -23.80 13.23 14.90
N GLU A 113 -24.72 13.56 14.00
CA GLU A 113 -24.97 12.77 12.80
C GLU A 113 -24.13 13.30 11.65
N PHE A 114 -23.41 12.40 10.96
CA PHE A 114 -22.77 12.71 9.69
C PHE A 114 -22.49 11.44 8.89
N VAL A 115 -22.11 11.62 7.62
CA VAL A 115 -21.71 10.54 6.73
C VAL A 115 -20.22 10.28 6.85
N LEU A 116 -19.84 9.06 7.24
CA LEU A 116 -18.47 8.59 7.10
C LEU A 116 -18.33 7.84 5.77
N ARG A 117 -17.38 8.25 4.94
CA ARG A 117 -17.01 7.56 3.71
C ARG A 117 -15.62 6.97 3.84
N VAL A 118 -15.45 5.73 3.42
CA VAL A 118 -14.15 5.05 3.41
C VAL A 118 -13.87 4.57 1.99
N ARG A 119 -12.71 4.95 1.44
CA ARG A 119 -12.28 4.55 0.11
C ARG A 119 -12.18 3.03 -0.01
N LEU A 120 -12.72 2.47 -1.08
CA LEU A 120 -12.50 1.09 -1.49
C LEU A 120 -11.50 1.09 -2.65
N PRO A 121 -10.24 0.67 -2.44
CA PRO A 121 -9.19 0.82 -3.45
C PRO A 121 -9.38 -0.07 -4.67
N TRP A 122 -8.69 0.28 -5.76
CA TRP A 122 -8.72 -0.48 -7.02
C TRP A 122 -8.11 -1.89 -6.89
N TRP A 123 -7.17 -2.08 -5.95
CA TRP A 123 -6.41 -3.32 -5.77
C TRP A 123 -7.14 -4.39 -4.96
N LEU A 124 -8.40 -4.14 -4.56
CA LEU A 124 -9.18 -5.08 -3.77
C LEU A 124 -9.28 -6.45 -4.47
N ALA A 125 -8.76 -7.49 -3.80
CA ALA A 125 -8.76 -8.86 -4.31
C ALA A 125 -10.08 -9.61 -4.03
N GLY A 126 -11.08 -8.91 -3.48
CA GLY A 126 -12.37 -9.46 -3.08
C GLY A 126 -13.23 -8.40 -2.38
N PRO A 127 -14.43 -8.78 -1.89
CA PRO A 127 -15.30 -7.85 -1.20
C PRO A 127 -14.66 -7.38 0.12
N ALA A 128 -14.65 -6.05 0.33
CA ALA A 128 -14.24 -5.49 1.61
C ALA A 128 -15.23 -5.87 2.71
N THR A 129 -14.74 -6.02 3.94
CA THR A 129 -15.59 -6.22 5.12
C THR A 129 -15.53 -4.98 5.99
N VAL A 130 -16.69 -4.45 6.36
CA VAL A 130 -16.79 -3.32 7.28
C VAL A 130 -17.68 -3.70 8.45
N SER A 131 -17.26 -3.37 9.67
CA SER A 131 -18.09 -3.46 10.87
C SER A 131 -18.06 -2.17 11.67
N VAL A 132 -19.17 -1.86 12.32
CA VAL A 132 -19.31 -0.72 13.23
C VAL A 132 -19.67 -1.29 14.59
N ASN A 133 -18.85 -1.02 15.60
CA ASN A 133 -18.99 -1.58 16.96
C ASN A 133 -19.13 -3.12 16.97
N GLY A 134 -18.46 -3.81 16.03
CA GLY A 134 -18.52 -5.27 15.89
C GLY A 134 -19.66 -5.78 15.00
N GLU A 135 -20.64 -4.95 14.65
CA GLU A 135 -21.74 -5.33 13.77
C GLU A 135 -21.38 -5.13 12.30
N LYS A 136 -21.44 -6.22 11.51
CA LYS A 136 -21.12 -6.18 10.07
C LYS A 136 -22.11 -5.29 9.32
N GLN A 137 -21.57 -4.46 8.45
CA GLN A 137 -22.32 -3.58 7.58
C GLN A 137 -22.33 -4.13 6.15
N PRO A 138 -23.41 -3.91 5.38
CA PRO A 138 -23.44 -4.26 3.97
C PRO A 138 -22.42 -3.40 3.19
N VAL A 139 -21.68 -4.06 2.30
CA VAL A 139 -20.75 -3.42 1.36
C VAL A 139 -21.16 -3.86 -0.04
N ALA A 140 -21.89 -2.99 -0.75
CA ALA A 140 -22.38 -3.29 -2.10
C ALA A 140 -21.43 -2.77 -3.20
N GLN A 141 -20.53 -1.85 -2.83
CA GLN A 141 -19.64 -1.20 -3.77
C GLN A 141 -18.37 -2.03 -3.99
N GLY A 142 -17.86 -2.02 -5.24
CA GLY A 142 -16.65 -2.71 -5.63
C GLY A 142 -15.38 -1.85 -5.53
N PRO A 143 -14.26 -2.31 -6.12
CA PRO A 143 -13.02 -1.55 -6.19
C PRO A 143 -13.21 -0.15 -6.80
N SER A 144 -12.31 0.79 -6.46
CA SER A 144 -12.32 2.18 -6.95
C SER A 144 -13.58 2.97 -6.60
N SER A 145 -14.09 2.80 -5.39
CA SER A 145 -15.32 3.45 -4.93
C SER A 145 -15.22 3.90 -3.47
N PHE A 146 -16.35 4.21 -2.84
CA PHE A 146 -16.43 4.52 -1.41
C PHE A 146 -17.55 3.72 -0.75
N TRP A 147 -17.24 3.08 0.37
CA TRP A 147 -18.26 2.65 1.32
C TRP A 147 -18.72 3.86 2.12
N SER A 148 -20.02 4.00 2.35
CA SER A 148 -20.59 5.16 3.05
C SER A 148 -21.61 4.73 4.09
N ILE A 149 -21.60 5.35 5.26
CA ILE A 149 -22.62 5.16 6.28
C ILE A 149 -23.01 6.52 6.89
N ARG A 150 -24.31 6.80 6.92
CA ARG A 150 -24.87 7.89 7.73
C ARG A 150 -25.25 7.34 9.10
N ARG A 151 -24.76 7.96 10.16
CA ARG A 151 -24.98 7.48 11.53
C ARG A 151 -24.88 8.64 12.51
N LEU A 152 -25.62 8.54 13.61
CA LEU A 152 -25.38 9.33 14.83
C LEU A 152 -24.16 8.76 15.58
N TRP A 153 -23.04 9.46 15.51
CA TRP A 153 -21.75 9.05 16.06
C TRP A 153 -21.59 9.50 17.50
N SER A 154 -21.07 8.61 18.38
CA SER A 154 -20.82 8.92 19.79
C SER A 154 -19.79 7.98 20.42
N GLY A 155 -18.56 7.95 19.91
CA GLY A 155 -17.50 7.05 20.40
C GLY A 155 -17.51 5.68 19.71
N ASP A 156 -17.92 5.63 18.44
CA ASP A 156 -18.02 4.38 17.70
C ASP A 156 -16.66 3.99 17.08
N ARG A 157 -16.50 2.69 16.84
CA ARG A 157 -15.35 2.11 16.14
C ARG A 157 -15.79 1.44 14.86
N VAL A 158 -15.16 1.83 13.76
CA VAL A 158 -15.35 1.23 12.43
C VAL A 158 -14.12 0.39 12.11
N ARG A 159 -14.29 -0.91 11.91
CA ARG A 159 -13.23 -1.80 11.41
C ARG A 159 -13.44 -2.03 9.93
N VAL A 160 -12.39 -1.83 9.14
CA VAL A 160 -12.39 -1.97 7.69
C VAL A 160 -11.30 -2.98 7.32
N GLU A 161 -11.70 -4.07 6.68
CA GLU A 161 -10.79 -5.09 6.16
C GLU A 161 -10.83 -5.09 4.64
N LEU A 162 -9.67 -4.88 4.03
CA LEU A 162 -9.50 -4.73 2.58
C LEU A 162 -8.66 -5.89 2.04
N PRO A 163 -9.28 -6.92 1.43
CA PRO A 163 -8.55 -8.06 0.87
C PRO A 163 -7.53 -7.62 -0.18
N LYS A 164 -6.32 -8.17 -0.08
CA LYS A 164 -5.22 -7.95 -1.02
C LYS A 164 -4.66 -9.29 -1.51
N ALA A 165 -4.10 -9.30 -2.70
CA ALA A 165 -3.44 -10.46 -3.27
C ALA A 165 -2.20 -10.03 -4.07
N LEU A 166 -1.38 -11.03 -4.41
CA LEU A 166 -0.38 -10.85 -5.44
C LEU A 166 -1.06 -10.65 -6.80
N THR A 167 -0.65 -9.61 -7.51
CA THR A 167 -1.12 -9.31 -8.87
C THR A 167 0.06 -8.97 -9.78
N THR A 168 -0.18 -8.97 -11.09
CA THR A 168 0.78 -8.50 -12.08
C THR A 168 0.24 -7.26 -12.77
N CYS A 169 1.13 -6.33 -13.11
CA CYS A 169 0.83 -5.14 -13.90
C CYS A 169 1.73 -5.14 -15.15
N PRO A 170 1.18 -5.39 -16.35
CA PRO A 170 1.94 -5.37 -17.60
C PRO A 170 2.29 -3.94 -18.03
N LEU A 171 3.38 -3.79 -18.78
CA LEU A 171 3.61 -2.55 -19.53
C LEU A 171 2.55 -2.40 -20.65
N PRO A 172 2.02 -1.19 -20.88
CA PRO A 172 1.02 -0.95 -21.92
C PRO A 172 1.44 -1.46 -23.31
N ASP A 173 2.70 -1.26 -23.67
CA ASP A 173 3.25 -1.62 -24.99
C ASP A 173 3.90 -3.01 -25.03
N ARG A 174 4.09 -3.65 -23.88
CA ARG A 174 4.80 -4.94 -23.71
C ARG A 174 4.10 -5.81 -22.68
N PRO A 175 2.99 -6.48 -23.03
CA PRO A 175 2.21 -7.30 -22.10
C PRO A 175 2.97 -8.53 -21.59
N ASP A 176 4.07 -8.91 -22.26
CA ASP A 176 5.01 -9.94 -21.85
C ASP A 176 6.04 -9.44 -20.81
N MET A 177 5.92 -8.19 -20.35
CA MET A 177 6.80 -7.59 -19.35
C MET A 177 5.95 -7.05 -18.19
N VAL A 178 6.10 -7.64 -17.01
CA VAL A 178 5.20 -7.38 -15.88
C VAL A 178 5.94 -6.97 -14.62
N ALA A 179 5.33 -6.07 -13.85
CA ALA A 179 5.67 -5.82 -12.45
C ALA A 179 4.78 -6.66 -11.54
N PHE A 180 5.30 -7.07 -10.38
CA PHE A 180 4.53 -7.78 -9.35
C PHE A 180 4.10 -6.82 -8.25
N LEU A 181 2.89 -6.98 -7.73
CA LEU A 181 2.34 -6.16 -6.66
C LEU A 181 1.73 -7.03 -5.55
N ASP A 182 1.88 -6.65 -4.28
CA ASP A 182 1.10 -7.17 -3.15
C ASP A 182 0.09 -6.10 -2.72
N GLY A 183 -1.16 -6.24 -3.15
CA GLY A 183 -2.17 -5.18 -3.01
C GLY A 183 -1.70 -3.87 -3.68
N PRO A 184 -1.59 -2.75 -2.95
CA PRO A 184 -1.08 -1.50 -3.51
C PRO A 184 0.44 -1.47 -3.68
N VAL A 185 1.20 -2.42 -3.13
CA VAL A 185 2.67 -2.31 -3.00
C VAL A 185 3.38 -2.94 -4.19
N VAL A 186 4.20 -2.16 -4.90
CA VAL A 186 5.06 -2.68 -5.99
C VAL A 186 6.26 -3.42 -5.40
N LEU A 187 6.55 -4.60 -5.95
CA LEU A 187 7.70 -5.42 -5.59
C LEU A 187 8.84 -5.24 -6.60
N ALA A 188 10.07 -5.24 -6.10
CA ALA A 188 11.30 -5.14 -6.87
C ALA A 188 12.16 -6.39 -6.62
N GLY A 189 12.59 -7.05 -7.69
CA GLY A 189 13.46 -8.22 -7.59
C GLY A 189 14.93 -7.82 -7.51
N LEU A 190 15.65 -8.35 -6.52
CA LEU A 190 17.06 -8.07 -6.26
C LEU A 190 17.95 -8.75 -7.32
N CYS A 191 18.32 -8.00 -8.35
CA CYS A 191 19.17 -8.46 -9.44
C CYS A 191 19.85 -7.29 -10.13
N ASP A 192 20.98 -7.58 -10.78
CA ASP A 192 21.88 -6.65 -11.45
C ASP A 192 21.79 -6.72 -12.98
N GLU A 193 20.88 -7.54 -13.50
CA GLU A 193 20.70 -7.81 -14.93
C GLU A 193 19.21 -8.05 -15.25
N GLU A 194 18.86 -7.92 -16.53
CA GLU A 194 17.54 -8.36 -17.00
C GLU A 194 17.40 -9.88 -16.87
N ARG A 195 16.29 -10.33 -16.28
CA ARG A 195 15.98 -11.75 -16.12
C ARG A 195 14.57 -12.05 -16.59
N SER A 196 14.43 -13.04 -17.46
CA SER A 196 13.11 -13.61 -17.75
C SER A 196 12.67 -14.55 -16.63
N LEU A 197 11.41 -14.44 -16.22
CA LEU A 197 10.80 -15.34 -15.26
C LEU A 197 9.88 -16.35 -15.97
N LEU A 198 9.90 -17.60 -15.52
CA LEU A 198 8.90 -18.59 -15.87
C LEU A 198 7.68 -18.35 -14.99
N ALA A 199 6.70 -17.63 -15.51
CA ALA A 199 5.52 -17.20 -14.78
C ALA A 199 4.30 -17.15 -15.69
N ASP A 200 3.17 -17.57 -15.14
CA ASP A 200 1.86 -17.19 -15.66
C ASP A 200 1.46 -15.84 -15.02
N PRO A 201 1.31 -14.75 -15.80
CA PRO A 201 0.92 -13.45 -15.26
C PRO A 201 -0.42 -13.46 -14.54
N ALA A 202 -1.33 -14.39 -14.89
CA ALA A 202 -2.62 -14.54 -14.23
C ALA A 202 -2.50 -15.21 -12.85
N SER A 203 -1.37 -15.86 -12.56
CA SER A 203 -1.16 -16.67 -11.36
C SER A 203 0.17 -16.33 -10.67
N PRO A 204 0.44 -15.07 -10.27
CA PRO A 204 1.72 -14.65 -9.69
C PRO A 204 2.12 -15.43 -8.42
N GLN A 205 1.15 -15.89 -7.63
CA GLN A 205 1.35 -16.71 -6.44
C GLN A 205 1.97 -18.08 -6.73
N SER A 206 1.93 -18.55 -7.99
CA SER A 206 2.63 -19.78 -8.39
C SER A 206 4.14 -19.61 -8.47
N VAL A 207 4.62 -18.36 -8.58
CA VAL A 207 6.03 -18.01 -8.71
C VAL A 207 6.54 -17.26 -7.50
N LEU A 208 5.76 -16.34 -6.92
CA LEU A 208 6.17 -15.59 -5.74
C LEU A 208 5.50 -16.15 -4.49
N VAL A 209 6.32 -16.61 -3.55
CA VAL A 209 5.90 -17.04 -2.22
C VAL A 209 6.56 -16.19 -1.15
N PRO A 210 5.93 -15.97 0.03
CA PRO A 210 6.56 -15.22 1.12
C PRO A 210 7.95 -15.76 1.46
N ASP A 211 8.92 -14.86 1.62
CA ASP A 211 10.27 -15.20 2.02
C ASP A 211 10.47 -14.91 3.50
N ASN A 212 10.53 -15.98 4.31
CA ASN A 212 10.54 -15.92 5.78
C ASN A 212 9.35 -15.12 6.34
N GLU A 213 8.15 -15.69 6.27
CA GLU A 213 6.86 -15.04 6.54
C GLU A 213 6.80 -14.14 7.78
N ARG A 214 7.48 -14.52 8.87
CA ARG A 214 7.48 -13.81 10.14
C ARG A 214 8.84 -13.87 10.82
N GLU A 215 9.25 -12.74 11.40
CA GLU A 215 10.34 -12.66 12.36
C GLU A 215 9.80 -12.04 13.66
N TRP A 216 9.90 -12.78 14.77
CA TRP A 216 9.26 -12.41 16.04
C TRP A 216 7.75 -12.17 15.86
N THR A 217 7.29 -10.94 16.07
CA THR A 217 5.90 -10.52 15.88
C THR A 217 5.68 -9.74 14.57
N PHE A 218 6.73 -9.52 13.78
CA PHE A 218 6.67 -8.70 12.56
C PHE A 218 6.52 -9.58 11.32
N TRP A 219 5.58 -9.20 10.47
CA TRP A 219 5.41 -9.78 9.15
C TRP A 219 6.51 -9.29 8.22
N GLN A 220 7.23 -10.22 7.61
CA GLN A 220 8.23 -9.85 6.63
C GLN A 220 7.55 -9.58 5.28
N PRO A 221 7.84 -8.45 4.63
CA PRO A 221 7.14 -8.04 3.42
C PRO A 221 7.70 -8.70 2.16
N GLY A 222 8.90 -9.29 2.26
CA GLY A 222 9.62 -9.91 1.15
C GLY A 222 8.98 -11.19 0.59
N TYR A 223 9.32 -11.46 -0.66
CA TYR A 223 8.94 -12.66 -1.40
C TYR A 223 10.18 -13.30 -2.03
N ARG A 224 10.07 -14.56 -2.41
CA ARG A 224 11.06 -15.26 -3.23
C ARG A 224 10.41 -15.93 -4.42
N ALA A 225 11.13 -15.93 -5.54
CA ALA A 225 10.71 -16.66 -6.72
C ALA A 225 11.01 -18.16 -6.59
N VAL A 226 10.01 -18.99 -6.85
CA VAL A 226 10.11 -20.45 -6.95
C VAL A 226 9.92 -20.91 -8.40
N GLY A 227 10.39 -22.12 -8.70
CA GLY A 227 10.32 -22.68 -10.06
C GLY A 227 11.24 -21.99 -11.09
N GLN A 228 12.16 -21.13 -10.63
CA GLN A 228 13.12 -20.42 -11.48
C GLN A 228 14.47 -21.15 -11.50
N ARG A 229 15.24 -20.97 -12.59
CA ARG A 229 16.60 -21.53 -12.71
C ARG A 229 17.58 -21.00 -11.66
N ARG A 230 17.39 -19.75 -11.23
CA ARG A 230 18.18 -19.09 -10.18
C ARG A 230 17.21 -18.47 -9.19
N GLY A 231 17.53 -18.56 -7.90
CA GLY A 231 16.78 -17.88 -6.86
C GLY A 231 16.76 -16.37 -7.07
N LEU A 232 15.63 -15.75 -6.80
CA LEU A 232 15.45 -14.30 -6.85
C LEU A 232 14.57 -13.89 -5.67
N ARG A 233 15.02 -12.89 -4.92
CA ARG A 233 14.26 -12.30 -3.81
C ARG A 233 13.61 -11.01 -4.28
N PHE A 234 12.44 -10.72 -3.74
CA PHE A 234 11.64 -9.54 -4.02
C PHE A 234 11.39 -8.80 -2.71
N LEU A 235 11.57 -7.49 -2.71
CA LEU A 235 11.24 -6.61 -1.61
C LEU A 235 10.25 -5.56 -2.09
N PRO A 236 9.44 -4.95 -1.21
CA PRO A 236 8.75 -3.72 -1.56
C PRO A 236 9.71 -2.69 -2.14
N LEU A 237 9.31 -2.01 -3.21
CA LEU A 237 10.17 -1.03 -3.89
C LEU A 237 10.62 0.11 -2.96
N TYR A 238 9.81 0.44 -1.94
CA TYR A 238 10.17 1.43 -0.93
C TYR A 238 11.23 0.95 0.07
N GLU A 239 11.48 -0.36 0.18
CA GLU A 239 12.54 -0.93 1.02
C GLU A 239 13.86 -1.10 0.28
N ILE A 240 13.87 -1.00 -1.05
CA ILE A 240 15.11 -0.98 -1.84
C ILE A 240 15.89 0.29 -1.50
N ARG A 241 17.12 0.12 -1.05
CA ARG A 241 18.02 1.21 -0.67
C ARG A 241 19.13 1.30 -1.71
N ASP A 242 20.19 0.55 -1.48
CA ASP A 242 21.42 0.55 -2.28
C ASP A 242 21.53 -0.71 -3.13
N GLU A 243 20.57 -1.62 -3.07
CA GLU A 243 20.56 -2.83 -3.88
C GLU A 243 20.34 -2.50 -5.35
N ARG A 244 20.94 -3.34 -6.21
CA ARG A 244 20.53 -3.40 -7.62
C ARG A 244 19.21 -4.16 -7.72
N TYR A 245 18.29 -3.63 -8.51
CA TYR A 245 16.95 -4.17 -8.62
C TYR A 245 16.38 -4.06 -10.03
N THR A 246 15.36 -4.87 -10.28
CA THR A 246 14.51 -4.82 -11.47
C THR A 246 13.05 -4.82 -11.03
N VAL A 247 12.23 -3.97 -11.63
CA VAL A 247 10.78 -3.89 -11.34
C VAL A 247 9.97 -4.69 -12.37
N TYR A 248 10.28 -4.51 -13.65
CA TYR A 248 9.59 -5.16 -14.75
C TYR A 248 10.38 -6.36 -15.26
N PHE A 249 9.76 -7.53 -15.26
CA PHE A 249 10.36 -8.78 -15.69
C PHE A 249 9.70 -9.27 -16.97
N PRO A 250 10.46 -9.64 -18.01
CA PRO A 250 9.94 -10.45 -19.09
C PRO A 250 9.41 -11.78 -18.54
N VAL A 251 8.20 -12.19 -18.91
CA VAL A 251 7.56 -13.41 -18.43
C VAL A 251 7.30 -14.38 -19.57
N LYS A 252 7.59 -15.66 -19.32
CA LYS A 252 7.32 -16.75 -20.25
C LYS A 252 6.45 -17.77 -19.54
N ALA A 253 5.34 -18.14 -20.18
CA ALA A 253 4.51 -19.22 -19.68
C ALA A 253 5.35 -20.51 -19.54
N PRO A 254 5.19 -21.27 -18.44
CA PRO A 254 5.78 -22.59 -18.34
C PRO A 254 5.32 -23.43 -19.55
N ARG A 255 6.24 -24.04 -20.29
CA ARG A 255 5.84 -24.99 -21.33
C ARG A 255 5.14 -26.15 -20.65
N GLY A 256 3.87 -26.36 -20.98
CA GLY A 256 3.12 -27.53 -20.51
C GLY A 256 3.89 -28.81 -20.84
N GLY A 257 4.09 -29.64 -19.82
CA GLY A 257 4.54 -31.02 -19.98
C GLY A 257 3.38 -31.92 -20.34
#